data_AF-Q2FPY2-F1
#
_entry.id   AF-Q2FPY2-F1
#
_cell.length_a   1.000
_cell.length_b   1.000
_cell.length_c   1.000
_cell.angle_alpha   90.00
_cell.angle_beta   90.00
_cell.angle_gamma   90.00
#
_symmetry.space_group_name_H-M   'P 1'
#
loop_
_entity.id
_entity.type
_entity.pdbx_description
1 polymer ?
#
loop_
_entity_poly.entity_id
_entity_poly.type
_entity_poly.pdbx_seq_one_letter_code
_entity_poly.pdbx_strand_id
1 'polypeptide(L)'
;MKNYASRSGLIYKAVLHESLFTAMGTRHKGILRTFGLGSKTSGTMTLTLEVIRSSMNAALQEEGVLYCSSHLDFFERMIFKENDLDKFFTQLLRSALIISSLKDVDPDAILKRYLSRILCQIDGA
;
A
#
# COMPACT_ATOMS: atom_id res chain seq x y z
N MET A 1 -21.20 -4.87 -11.62
CA MET A 1 -20.87 -6.24 -11.17
C MET A 1 -19.36 -6.34 -10.99
N LYS A 2 -18.90 -6.68 -9.78
CA LYS A 2 -17.49 -6.60 -9.36
C LYS A 2 -16.64 -7.69 -10.02
N ASN A 3 -15.46 -7.31 -10.52
CA ASN A 3 -14.41 -8.17 -11.06
C ASN A 3 -13.91 -9.19 -10.02
N TYR A 4 -14.48 -10.41 -10.01
CA TYR A 4 -14.03 -11.53 -9.20
C TYR A 4 -12.78 -12.26 -9.77
N ALA A 5 -12.43 -12.00 -11.04
CA ALA A 5 -11.37 -12.74 -11.74
C ALA A 5 -9.93 -12.43 -11.28
N SER A 6 -9.68 -11.29 -10.63
CA SER A 6 -8.32 -10.90 -10.20
C SER A 6 -7.90 -11.51 -8.86
N ARG A 7 -8.85 -11.88 -7.98
CA ARG A 7 -8.54 -12.46 -6.66
C ARG A 7 -8.15 -13.94 -6.75
N SER A 8 -8.76 -14.68 -7.65
CA SER A 8 -8.48 -16.11 -7.84
C SER A 8 -7.02 -16.38 -8.20
N GLY A 9 -6.43 -15.63 -9.15
CA GLY A 9 -5.03 -15.81 -9.55
C GLY A 9 -3.98 -15.54 -8.45
N LEU A 10 -4.25 -14.56 -7.57
CA LEU A 10 -3.39 -14.26 -6.42
C LEU A 10 -3.44 -15.37 -5.36
N ILE A 11 -4.63 -15.94 -5.12
CA ILE A 11 -4.82 -17.05 -4.19
C ILE A 11 -4.04 -18.28 -4.66
N TYR A 12 -4.09 -18.62 -5.95
CA TYR A 12 -3.34 -19.78 -6.49
C TYR A 12 -1.81 -19.66 -6.29
N LYS A 13 -1.23 -18.47 -6.44
CA LYS A 13 0.21 -18.26 -6.17
C LYS A 13 0.56 -18.36 -4.68
N ALA A 14 -0.33 -17.90 -3.79
CA ALA A 14 -0.10 -17.99 -2.35
C ALA A 14 -0.07 -19.45 -1.86
N VAL A 15 -0.91 -20.32 -2.43
CA VAL A 15 -0.96 -21.76 -2.09
C VAL A 15 0.37 -22.46 -2.39
N LEU A 16 1.07 -22.10 -3.49
CA LEU A 16 2.40 -22.67 -3.80
C LEU A 16 3.46 -22.32 -2.75
N HIS A 17 3.32 -21.18 -2.09
CA HIS A 17 4.27 -20.72 -1.07
C HIS A 17 4.10 -21.47 0.26
N GLU A 18 2.88 -21.86 0.64
CA GLU A 18 2.62 -22.65 1.85
C GLU A 18 3.13 -24.09 1.72
N SER A 19 3.04 -24.67 0.52
CA SER A 19 3.63 -26.00 0.22
C SER A 19 5.15 -26.00 0.38
N LEU A 20 5.84 -24.97 -0.11
CA LEU A 20 7.29 -24.79 0.04
C LEU A 20 7.67 -24.58 1.51
N PHE A 21 6.90 -23.77 2.23
CA PHE A 21 7.10 -23.53 3.67
C PHE A 21 6.98 -24.82 4.50
N THR A 22 6.06 -25.70 4.12
CA THR A 22 5.88 -27.00 4.77
C THR A 22 7.05 -27.94 4.46
N ALA A 23 7.56 -27.92 3.22
CA ALA A 23 8.68 -28.75 2.77
C ALA A 23 10.05 -28.35 3.35
N MET A 24 10.17 -27.15 3.93
CA MET A 24 11.41 -26.71 4.59
C MET A 24 11.63 -27.46 5.92
N GLY A 25 12.75 -28.21 5.98
CA GLY A 25 13.19 -28.96 7.16
C GLY A 25 13.93 -28.14 8.24
N THR A 26 13.67 -26.83 8.32
CA THR A 26 14.32 -25.95 9.29
C THR A 26 13.56 -25.92 10.62
N ARG A 27 14.28 -25.76 11.73
CA ARG A 27 13.69 -25.71 13.08
C ARG A 27 12.85 -24.45 13.33
N HIS A 28 13.20 -23.35 12.66
CA HIS A 28 12.49 -22.09 12.77
C HIS A 28 12.04 -21.65 11.38
N LYS A 29 10.75 -21.40 11.25
CA LYS A 29 10.12 -20.89 10.03
C LYS A 29 8.93 -20.02 10.42
N GLY A 30 8.75 -18.93 9.68
CA GLY A 30 7.62 -18.03 9.87
C GLY A 30 7.16 -17.41 8.56
N ILE A 31 5.87 -17.10 8.48
CA ILE A 31 5.25 -16.41 7.36
C ILE A 31 4.99 -14.96 7.78
N LEU A 32 5.61 -14.01 7.08
CA LEU A 32 5.31 -12.59 7.26
C LEU A 32 3.98 -12.27 6.58
N ARG A 33 2.99 -11.85 7.37
CA ARG A 33 1.70 -11.38 6.88
C ARG A 33 1.54 -9.90 7.18
N THR A 34 1.41 -9.12 6.11
CA THR A 34 1.06 -7.70 6.18
C THR A 34 -0.29 -7.48 5.53
N PHE A 35 -1.21 -6.84 6.25
CA PHE A 35 -2.58 -6.63 5.79
C PHE A 35 -3.14 -5.30 6.31
N GLY A 36 -4.21 -4.83 5.67
CA GLY A 36 -4.84 -3.56 6.02
C GLY A 36 -5.60 -2.97 4.84
N LEU A 37 -6.53 -2.07 5.14
CA LEU A 37 -7.24 -1.23 4.16
C LEU A 37 -7.93 -1.97 2.99
N GLY A 38 -8.21 -3.28 3.14
CA GLY A 38 -8.77 -4.09 2.07
C GLY A 38 -7.82 -4.30 0.87
N SER A 39 -6.51 -4.11 1.08
CA SER A 39 -5.48 -4.27 0.04
C SER A 39 -5.53 -5.65 -0.62
N LYS A 40 -5.18 -5.69 -1.91
CA LYS A 40 -5.12 -6.93 -2.70
C LYS A 40 -3.87 -7.77 -2.42
N THR A 41 -2.77 -7.14 -2.00
CA THR A 41 -1.48 -7.78 -1.74
C THR A 41 -0.83 -7.19 -0.48
N SER A 42 0.13 -7.91 0.10
CA SER A 42 0.98 -7.42 1.19
C SER A 42 2.17 -6.57 0.71
N GLY A 43 2.27 -6.31 -0.60
CA GLY A 43 3.39 -5.57 -1.17
C GLY A 43 3.40 -4.11 -0.74
N THR A 44 4.56 -3.61 -0.35
CA THR A 44 4.74 -2.25 0.20
C THR A 44 4.10 -1.18 -0.67
N MET A 45 4.34 -1.20 -1.98
CA MET A 45 3.77 -0.22 -2.91
C MET A 45 2.23 -0.30 -2.96
N THR A 46 1.67 -1.51 -2.97
CA THR A 46 0.21 -1.68 -2.97
C THR A 46 -0.41 -1.10 -1.69
N LEU A 47 0.21 -1.34 -0.53
CA LEU A 47 -0.25 -0.80 0.75
C LEU A 47 -0.13 0.73 0.79
N THR A 48 0.99 1.29 0.31
CA THR A 48 1.19 2.75 0.19
C THR A 48 0.10 3.40 -0.65
N LEU A 49 -0.23 2.81 -1.81
CA LEU A 49 -1.29 3.31 -2.68
C LEU A 49 -2.67 3.27 -2.00
N GLU A 50 -3.00 2.21 -1.26
CA GLU A 50 -4.27 2.14 -0.53
C GLU A 50 -4.35 3.13 0.64
N VAL A 51 -3.22 3.40 1.33
CA VAL A 51 -3.13 4.45 2.36
C VAL A 51 -3.39 5.82 1.73
N ILE A 52 -2.69 6.18 0.66
CA ILE A 52 -2.85 7.46 -0.03
C ILE A 52 -4.29 7.60 -0.54
N ARG A 53 -4.82 6.58 -1.22
CA ARG A 53 -6.19 6.62 -1.76
C ARG A 53 -7.25 6.78 -0.68
N SER A 54 -7.10 6.06 0.43
CA SER A 54 -8.03 6.18 1.57
C SER A 54 -7.94 7.54 2.24
N SER A 55 -6.72 8.10 2.33
CA SER A 55 -6.47 9.41 2.93
C SER A 55 -7.01 10.54 2.05
N MET A 56 -6.83 10.47 0.72
CA MET A 56 -7.44 11.41 -0.22
C MET A 56 -8.97 11.42 -0.11
N ASN A 57 -9.58 10.24 -0.03
CA ASN A 57 -11.03 10.13 0.14
C ASN A 57 -11.50 10.77 1.45
N ALA A 58 -10.74 10.60 2.55
CA ALA A 58 -11.06 11.24 3.82
C ALA A 58 -10.88 12.75 3.77
N ALA A 59 -9.76 13.24 3.20
CA ALA A 59 -9.49 14.66 3.04
C ALA A 59 -10.60 15.37 2.27
N LEU A 60 -11.13 14.76 1.21
CA LEU A 60 -12.25 15.33 0.44
C LEU A 60 -13.56 15.44 1.23
N GLN A 61 -13.67 14.82 2.41
CA GLN A 61 -14.84 14.94 3.29
C GLN A 61 -14.61 15.95 4.43
N GLU A 62 -13.40 16.49 4.58
CA GLU A 62 -13.10 17.51 5.59
C GLU A 62 -13.75 18.84 5.21
N GLU A 63 -14.20 19.58 6.22
CA GLU A 63 -14.91 20.83 6.00
C GLU A 63 -14.00 21.90 5.39
N GLY A 64 -14.45 22.54 4.31
CA GLY A 64 -13.71 23.61 3.64
C GLY A 64 -12.72 23.13 2.57
N VAL A 65 -12.51 21.82 2.43
CA VAL A 65 -11.65 21.26 1.38
C VAL A 65 -12.26 21.48 0.00
N LEU A 66 -11.45 22.03 -0.91
CA LEU A 66 -11.80 22.30 -2.30
C LEU A 66 -11.37 21.14 -3.21
N TYR A 67 -10.13 20.67 -3.03
CA TYR A 67 -9.61 19.50 -3.74
C TYR A 67 -8.47 18.84 -2.96
N CYS A 68 -8.22 17.58 -3.31
CA CYS A 68 -7.08 16.81 -2.83
C CYS A 68 -6.42 16.08 -4.01
N SER A 69 -5.09 16.08 -4.06
CA SER A 69 -4.28 15.36 -5.05
C SER A 69 -3.08 14.69 -4.40
N SER A 70 -2.42 13.80 -5.14
CA SER A 70 -1.21 13.09 -4.72
C SER A 70 -0.29 12.91 -5.92
N HIS A 71 1.02 12.90 -5.67
CA HIS A 71 2.01 12.49 -6.66
C HIS A 71 2.08 10.96 -6.73
N LEU A 72 1.12 10.35 -7.40
CA LEU A 72 1.16 8.92 -7.73
C LEU A 72 1.76 8.74 -9.12
N ASP A 73 2.88 8.03 -9.19
CA ASP A 73 3.53 7.65 -10.45
C ASP A 73 3.72 6.13 -10.51
N PHE A 74 4.16 5.62 -11.65
CA PHE A 74 4.36 4.19 -11.87
C PHE A 74 5.77 3.76 -11.44
N PHE A 75 6.01 3.76 -10.13
CA PHE A 75 7.31 3.51 -9.50
C PHE A 75 7.97 2.18 -9.89
N GLU A 76 7.20 1.11 -10.07
CA GLU A 76 7.74 -0.19 -10.49
C GLU A 76 8.45 -0.12 -11.85
N ARG A 77 7.95 0.72 -12.76
CA ARG A 77 8.59 0.91 -14.07
C ARG A 77 9.91 1.65 -13.96
N MET A 78 10.02 2.62 -13.05
CA MET A 78 11.28 3.34 -12.81
C MET A 78 12.39 2.37 -12.40
N ILE A 79 12.06 1.43 -11.50
CA ILE A 79 13.01 0.42 -11.02
C ILE A 79 13.27 -0.66 -12.08
N PHE A 80 12.23 -1.32 -12.58
CA PHE A 80 12.39 -2.58 -13.32
C PHE A 80 12.52 -2.41 -14.84
N LYS A 81 12.03 -1.31 -15.41
CA LYS A 81 12.07 -1.06 -16.85
C LYS A 81 13.08 0.00 -17.23
N GLU A 82 13.13 1.09 -16.46
CA GLU A 82 14.00 2.24 -16.74
C GLU A 82 15.36 2.08 -16.05
N ASN A 83 15.42 1.26 -14.98
CA ASN A 83 16.60 1.06 -14.14
C ASN A 83 17.20 2.38 -13.61
N ASP A 84 16.32 3.34 -13.32
CA ASP A 84 16.66 4.69 -12.88
C ASP A 84 16.24 4.85 -11.41
N LEU A 85 17.16 4.47 -10.52
CA LEU A 85 16.94 4.53 -9.08
C LEU A 85 16.93 5.97 -8.55
N ASP A 86 17.69 6.88 -9.15
CA ASP A 86 17.74 8.29 -8.74
C ASP A 86 16.40 8.97 -8.98
N LYS A 87 15.79 8.71 -10.14
CA LYS A 87 14.43 9.15 -10.44
C LYS A 87 13.42 8.57 -9.45
N PHE A 88 13.52 7.28 -9.13
CA PHE A 88 12.65 6.64 -8.14
C PHE A 88 12.76 7.33 -6.76
N PHE A 89 13.97 7.52 -6.24
CA PHE A 89 14.18 8.18 -4.95
C PHE A 89 13.72 9.64 -4.96
N THR A 90 13.96 10.37 -6.05
CA THR A 90 13.49 11.74 -6.21
C THR A 90 11.96 11.83 -6.14
N GLN A 91 11.25 10.87 -6.73
CA GLN A 91 9.78 10.83 -6.67
C GLN A 91 9.26 10.43 -5.28
N LEU A 92 9.96 9.56 -4.55
CA LEU A 92 9.59 9.18 -3.19
C LEU A 92 9.63 10.34 -2.18
N LEU A 93 10.47 11.35 -2.43
CA LEU A 93 10.62 12.51 -1.53
C LEU A 93 9.53 13.57 -1.73
N ARG A 94 8.62 13.40 -2.70
CA ARG A 94 7.52 14.34 -2.91
C ARG A 94 6.45 14.19 -1.83
N SER A 95 5.73 15.28 -1.58
CA SER A 95 4.58 15.27 -0.67
C SER A 95 3.56 14.20 -1.07
N ALA A 96 3.16 13.38 -0.10
CA ALA A 96 2.20 12.30 -0.32
C ALA A 96 0.77 12.81 -0.60
N LEU A 97 0.41 13.97 -0.04
CA LEU A 97 -0.88 14.62 -0.25
C LEU A 97 -0.69 16.12 -0.47
N ILE A 98 -1.49 16.66 -1.37
CA ILE A 98 -1.67 18.10 -1.56
C ILE A 98 -3.17 18.37 -1.36
N ILE A 99 -3.49 19.28 -0.44
CA ILE A 99 -4.86 19.63 -0.09
C ILE A 99 -5.02 21.14 -0.25
N SER A 100 -6.05 21.55 -0.98
CA SER A 100 -6.49 22.94 -1.04
C SER A 100 -7.76 23.10 -0.23
N SER A 101 -7.79 24.04 0.70
CA SER A 101 -8.88 24.22 1.65
C SER A 101 -9.07 25.67 2.05
N LEU A 102 -10.32 26.03 2.37
CA LEU A 102 -10.71 27.31 2.96
C LEU A 102 -10.51 27.34 4.49
N LYS A 103 -10.32 26.17 5.10
CA LYS A 103 -10.09 25.97 6.53
C LYS A 103 -8.80 25.18 6.76
N ASP A 104 -8.24 25.30 7.95
CA ASP A 104 -7.09 24.49 8.35
C ASP A 104 -7.45 23.00 8.34
N VAL A 105 -6.60 22.22 7.68
CA VAL A 105 -6.69 20.76 7.61
C VAL A 105 -5.31 20.21 7.91
N ASP A 106 -5.23 19.19 8.74
CA ASP A 106 -3.98 18.49 9.07
C ASP A 106 -3.85 17.23 8.19
N PRO A 107 -3.03 17.26 7.12
CA PRO A 107 -2.87 16.10 6.22
C PRO A 107 -2.16 14.94 6.92
N ASP A 108 -1.28 15.22 7.88
CA ASP A 108 -0.50 14.21 8.59
C ASP A 108 -1.39 13.41 9.54
N ALA A 109 -2.34 14.06 10.22
CA ALA A 109 -3.34 13.36 11.04
C ALA A 109 -4.17 12.38 10.19
N ILE A 110 -4.59 12.81 8.99
CA ILE A 110 -5.33 11.97 8.05
C ILE A 110 -4.48 10.77 7.62
N LEU A 111 -3.22 11.00 7.20
CA LEU A 111 -2.31 9.92 6.80
C LEU A 111 -2.05 8.94 7.95
N LYS A 112 -1.76 9.44 9.16
CA LYS A 112 -1.50 8.62 10.35
C LYS A 112 -2.69 7.71 10.68
N ARG A 113 -3.92 8.19 10.54
CA ARG A 113 -5.15 7.41 10.76
C ARG A 113 -5.24 6.18 9.86
N TYR A 114 -4.73 6.25 8.63
CA TYR A 114 -4.76 5.12 7.69
C TYR A 114 -3.51 4.26 7.78
N LEU A 115 -2.35 4.85 8.04
CA LEU A 115 -1.10 4.12 8.31
C LEU A 115 -1.25 3.19 9.52
N SER A 116 -1.90 3.65 10.60
CA SER A 116 -2.13 2.85 11.80
C SER A 116 -3.04 1.64 11.59
N ARG A 117 -3.65 1.50 10.41
CA ARG A 117 -4.51 0.37 10.03
C ARG A 117 -3.76 -0.69 9.23
N ILE A 118 -2.47 -0.46 8.94
CA ILE A 118 -1.59 -1.48 8.40
C ILE A 118 -1.03 -2.29 9.56
N LEU A 119 -1.26 -3.60 9.51
CA LEU A 119 -0.81 -4.55 10.52
C LEU A 119 0.18 -5.51 9.88
N CYS A 120 1.21 -5.86 10.65
CA CYS A 120 2.27 -6.76 10.23
C CYS A 120 2.53 -7.77 11.36
N GLN A 121 2.47 -9.05 11.03
CA GLN A 121 2.71 -10.13 12.00
C GLN A 121 3.50 -11.27 11.35
N ILE A 122 4.20 -12.03 12.18
CA ILE A 122 4.86 -13.26 11.79
C ILE A 122 4.06 -14.42 12.37
N ASP A 123 3.50 -15.24 11.50
CA ASP A 123 2.88 -16.49 11.90
C ASP A 123 3.97 -17.57 11.91
N GLY A 124 4.34 -18.05 13.09
CA GLY A 124 5.25 -19.19 13.24
C GLY A 124 4.54 -20.52 13.01
N ALA A 125 5.29 -21.54 12.60
CA ALA A 125 4.91 -22.95 12.73
C ALA A 125 5.74 -23.63 13.81
#